data_AF-A0A3N4L6M5-F1
#
_entry.id   AF-A0A3N4L6M5-F1
#
_cell.length_a   1.000
_cell.length_b   1.000
_cell.length_c   1.000
_cell.angle_alpha   90.00
_cell.angle_beta   90.00
_cell.angle_gamma   90.00
#
_symmetry.space_group_name_H-M   'P 1'
#
loop_
_entity.id
_entity.type
_entity.pdbx_description
1 polymer ?
#
loop_
_entity_poly.entity_id
_entity_poly.type
_entity_poly.pdbx_seq_one_letter_code
_entity_poly.pdbx_strand_id
1 'polypeptide(L)'
;MSGTNQNRGENPSQLSGHLQYVKGAASEMIGNTLDSASWKDYGRQDKEAAIGQMRAAKQQGDEEMDYSARKASSLSAEGKLQNVAGGLTGCGGMQERGSEKEKVAEQKTTEGW
;
A
#
# COMPACT_ATOMS: atom_id res chain seq x y z
N MET A 1 10.12 32.54 20.27
CA MET A 1 10.00 32.28 18.83
C MET A 1 9.32 30.94 18.67
N SER A 2 8.29 30.95 17.82
CA SER A 2 7.29 29.94 17.45
C SER A 2 7.42 28.52 17.98
N GLY A 3 6.38 28.08 18.69
CA GLY A 3 6.10 26.67 18.96
C GLY A 3 5.84 25.94 17.65
N THR A 4 6.54 24.83 17.47
CA THR A 4 6.25 23.87 16.42
C THR A 4 4.94 23.18 16.79
N ASN A 5 3.83 23.74 16.31
CA ASN A 5 2.58 23.02 16.16
C ASN A 5 2.86 21.90 15.15
N GLN A 6 3.39 20.79 15.67
CA GLN A 6 3.46 19.52 14.97
C GLN A 6 2.02 19.15 14.67
N ASN A 7 1.56 19.59 13.50
CA ASN A 7 0.39 19.04 12.85
C ASN A 7 0.58 17.52 12.90
N ARG A 8 -0.15 16.83 13.77
CA ARG A 8 -0.33 15.37 13.71
C ARG A 8 -1.11 15.09 12.45
N GLY A 9 -0.50 15.36 11.29
CA GLY A 9 -0.92 14.76 10.04
C GLY A 9 -0.67 13.27 10.23
N GLU A 10 -1.73 12.51 10.43
CA GLU A 10 -1.66 11.07 10.54
C GLU A 10 -0.83 10.55 9.37
N ASN A 11 0.35 10.00 9.67
CA ASN A 11 1.17 9.40 8.63
C ASN A 11 0.30 8.34 7.93
N PRO A 12 0.19 8.38 6.59
CA PRO A 12 -0.51 7.38 5.82
C PRO A 12 -0.18 5.97 6.32
N SER A 13 -1.20 5.22 6.72
CA SER A 13 -1.05 3.90 7.32
C SER A 13 -1.83 2.85 6.54
N GLN A 14 -1.16 1.75 6.21
CA GLN A 14 -1.80 0.59 5.59
C GLN A 14 -2.90 0.01 6.48
N LEU A 15 -2.67 -0.04 7.79
CA LEU A 15 -3.62 -0.60 8.75
C LEU A 15 -4.86 0.30 8.90
N SER A 16 -4.66 1.61 9.04
CA SER A 16 -5.77 2.57 9.13
C SER A 16 -6.63 2.51 7.87
N GLY A 17 -5.99 2.47 6.69
CA GLY A 17 -6.68 2.31 5.42
C GLY A 17 -7.47 1.01 5.33
N HIS A 18 -6.95 -0.14 5.78
CA HIS A 18 -7.72 -1.40 5.81
C HIS A 18 -8.96 -1.32 6.71
N LEU A 19 -8.83 -0.73 7.90
CA LEU A 19 -9.96 -0.53 8.82
C LEU A 19 -11.03 0.37 8.20
N GLN A 20 -10.62 1.46 7.55
CA GLN A 20 -11.53 2.37 6.87
C GLN A 20 -12.20 1.71 5.65
N TYR A 21 -11.48 0.86 4.91
CA TYR A 21 -12.06 0.09 3.81
C TYR A 21 -13.15 -0.87 4.30
N VAL A 22 -12.90 -1.59 5.40
CA VAL A 22 -13.89 -2.48 6.02
C VAL A 22 -15.13 -1.70 6.48
N LYS A 23 -14.94 -0.52 7.09
CA LYS A 23 -16.04 0.38 7.46
C LYS A 23 -16.88 0.80 6.25
N GLY A 24 -16.22 1.13 5.14
CA GLY A 24 -16.89 1.48 3.89
C GLY A 24 -17.67 0.29 3.31
N ALA A 25 -17.06 -0.89 3.26
CA ALA A 25 -17.71 -2.12 2.80
C ALA A 25 -18.95 -2.48 3.65
N ALA A 26 -18.86 -2.34 4.97
CA ALA A 26 -19.99 -2.56 5.88
C ALA A 26 -21.12 -1.54 5.63
N SER A 27 -20.79 -0.26 5.48
CA SER A 27 -21.76 0.81 5.20
C SER A 27 -22.47 0.57 3.86
N GLU A 28 -21.74 0.17 2.83
CA GLU A 28 -22.32 -0.13 1.51
C GLU A 28 -23.22 -1.37 1.55
N MET A 29 -22.83 -2.41 2.30
CA MET A 29 -23.66 -3.60 2.49
C MET A 29 -24.97 -3.26 3.20
N ILE A 30 -24.91 -2.46 4.28
CA ILE A 30 -26.11 -1.97 4.98
C ILE A 30 -26.96 -1.12 4.04
N GLY A 31 -26.33 -0.28 3.22
CA GLY A 31 -27.01 0.50 2.18
C GLY A 31 -27.72 -0.38 1.16
N ASN A 32 -27.12 -1.49 0.74
CA ASN A 32 -27.75 -2.46 -0.17
C ASN A 32 -28.89 -3.24 0.48
N THR A 33 -28.77 -3.63 1.75
CA THR A 33 -29.82 -4.40 2.44
C THR A 33 -31.02 -3.54 2.83
N LEU A 34 -30.79 -2.27 3.17
CA LEU A 34 -31.83 -1.30 3.56
C LEU A 34 -32.29 -0.40 2.40
N ASP A 35 -31.78 -0.65 1.20
CA ASP A 35 -31.93 0.17 -0.02
C ASP A 35 -31.72 1.69 0.21
N SER A 36 -30.72 2.02 1.03
CA SER A 36 -30.37 3.38 1.39
C SER A 36 -29.23 3.91 0.52
N ALA A 37 -29.54 4.85 -0.38
CA ALA A 37 -28.57 5.46 -1.28
C ALA A 37 -27.44 6.20 -0.54
N SER A 38 -27.77 6.91 0.55
CA SER A 38 -26.78 7.65 1.33
C SER A 38 -25.74 6.73 1.96
N TRP A 39 -26.14 5.57 2.47
CA TRP A 39 -25.21 4.59 3.05
C TRP A 39 -24.35 3.89 1.99
N LYS A 40 -24.89 3.66 0.79
CA LYS A 40 -24.10 3.19 -0.37
C LYS A 40 -23.03 4.22 -0.75
N ASP A 41 -23.40 5.50 -0.84
CA ASP A 41 -22.48 6.57 -1.19
C ASP A 41 -21.40 6.78 -0.12
N TYR A 42 -21.77 6.78 1.17
CA TYR A 42 -20.80 6.81 2.27
C TYR A 42 -19.85 5.61 2.23
N GLY A 43 -20.37 4.41 1.98
CA GLY A 43 -19.56 3.21 1.83
C GLY A 43 -18.55 3.28 0.70
N ARG A 44 -18.97 3.79 -0.48
CA ARG A 44 -18.09 4.03 -1.62
C ARG A 44 -17.01 5.06 -1.29
N GLN A 45 -17.40 6.20 -0.70
CA GLN A 45 -16.46 7.26 -0.34
C GLN A 45 -15.42 6.81 0.69
N ASP A 46 -15.83 6.06 1.72
CA ASP A 46 -14.90 5.51 2.73
C ASP A 46 -13.92 4.52 2.10
N LYS A 47 -14.38 3.66 1.18
CA LYS A 47 -13.49 2.74 0.45
C LYS A 47 -12.49 3.48 -0.45
N GLU A 48 -12.93 4.52 -1.16
CA GLU A 48 -12.04 5.32 -2.02
C GLU A 48 -10.98 6.07 -1.20
N ALA A 49 -11.40 6.69 -0.08
CA ALA A 49 -10.48 7.36 0.85
C ALA A 49 -9.47 6.38 1.44
N ALA A 50 -9.93 5.19 1.85
CA ALA A 50 -9.07 4.12 2.34
C ALA A 50 -8.03 3.67 1.30
N ILE A 51 -8.44 3.48 0.05
CA ILE A 51 -7.52 3.16 -1.06
C ILE A 51 -6.50 4.28 -1.24
N GLY A 52 -6.94 5.55 -1.17
CA GLY A 52 -6.05 6.71 -1.22
C GLY A 52 -5.00 6.68 -0.11
N GLN A 53 -5.41 6.45 1.14
CA GLN A 53 -4.49 6.33 2.27
C GLN A 53 -3.51 5.16 2.12
N MET A 54 -3.99 3.98 1.72
CA MET A 54 -3.12 2.82 1.50
C MET A 54 -2.13 3.07 0.36
N ARG A 55 -2.51 3.80 -0.69
CA ARG A 55 -1.58 4.18 -1.78
C ARG A 55 -0.54 5.19 -1.30
N ALA A 56 -0.92 6.19 -0.52
CA ALA A 56 0.01 7.14 0.07
C ALA A 56 0.99 6.45 1.04
N ALA A 57 0.48 5.54 1.87
CA ALA A 57 1.32 4.72 2.77
C ALA A 57 2.26 3.80 1.99
N LYS A 58 1.81 3.29 0.83
CA LYS A 58 2.67 2.57 -0.12
C LYS A 58 3.83 3.48 -0.54
N GLN A 59 3.52 4.66 -1.07
CA GLN A 59 4.49 5.56 -1.68
C GLN A 59 5.54 6.01 -0.66
N GLN A 60 5.11 6.39 0.55
CA GLN A 60 6.05 6.70 1.63
C GLN A 60 6.94 5.52 1.98
N GLY A 61 6.36 4.32 2.10
CA GLY A 61 7.15 3.11 2.33
C GLY A 61 8.07 2.72 1.17
N ASP A 62 7.82 3.18 -0.07
CA ASP A 62 8.72 3.02 -1.20
C ASP A 62 9.91 3.98 -1.13
N GLU A 63 9.63 5.25 -0.82
CA GLU A 63 10.66 6.29 -0.68
C GLU A 63 11.62 6.00 0.47
N GLU A 64 11.11 5.41 1.56
CA GLU A 64 11.92 5.03 2.72
C GLU A 64 12.57 3.63 2.59
N MET A 65 12.28 2.88 1.53
CA MET A 65 12.80 1.52 1.37
C MET A 65 14.30 1.54 1.02
N ASP A 66 15.13 1.31 2.02
CA ASP A 66 16.56 1.06 1.82
C ASP A 66 16.83 -0.44 1.59
N TYR A 67 17.13 -0.78 0.33
CA TYR A 67 17.52 -2.14 -0.05
C TYR A 67 18.99 -2.45 0.22
N SER A 68 19.82 -1.48 0.61
CA SER A 68 21.26 -1.65 0.78
C SER A 68 21.60 -2.67 1.87
N ALA A 69 20.89 -2.64 3.00
CA ALA A 69 21.08 -3.55 4.14
C ALA A 69 20.44 -4.94 3.94
N ARG A 70 19.73 -5.16 2.82
CA ARG A 70 18.96 -6.37 2.56
C ARG A 70 19.77 -7.39 1.75
N LYS A 71 19.62 -8.67 2.08
CA LYS A 71 20.26 -9.77 1.34
C LYS A 71 19.67 -9.90 -0.07
N ALA A 72 20.54 -10.09 -1.07
CA ALA A 72 20.15 -10.26 -2.47
C ALA A 72 19.14 -11.41 -2.67
N SER A 73 19.35 -12.56 -2.02
CA SER A 73 18.43 -13.69 -2.10
C SER A 73 17.03 -13.37 -1.56
N SER A 74 16.95 -12.58 -0.49
CA SER A 74 15.66 -12.15 0.09
C SER A 74 14.96 -11.15 -0.81
N LEU A 75 15.69 -10.22 -1.42
CA LEU A 75 15.15 -9.27 -2.39
C LEU A 75 14.62 -9.97 -3.64
N SER A 76 15.38 -10.93 -4.19
CA SER A 76 14.95 -11.72 -5.36
C SER A 76 13.71 -12.55 -5.08
N ALA A 77 13.65 -13.24 -3.93
CA ALA A 77 12.50 -14.05 -3.56
C ALA A 77 11.22 -13.20 -3.36
N GLU A 78 11.34 -12.08 -2.64
CA GLU A 78 10.23 -11.15 -2.47
C GLU A 78 9.80 -10.50 -3.77
N GLY A 79 10.76 -10.14 -4.63
CA GLY A 79 10.49 -9.50 -5.91
C GLY A 79 9.64 -10.40 -6.82
N LYS A 80 10.02 -11.68 -6.92
CA LYS A 80 9.24 -12.69 -7.65
C LYS A 80 7.85 -12.88 -7.06
N LEU A 81 7.75 -12.95 -5.73
CA LEU A 81 6.46 -13.10 -5.06
C LEU A 81 5.55 -11.91 -5.35
N GLN A 82 6.09 -10.69 -5.33
CA GLN A 82 5.37 -9.46 -5.64
C GLN A 82 4.96 -9.37 -7.12
N ASN A 83 5.81 -9.83 -8.04
CA ASN A 83 5.47 -9.92 -9.46
C ASN A 83 4.29 -10.87 -9.71
N VAL A 84 4.32 -12.06 -9.09
CA VAL A 84 3.23 -13.04 -9.20
C VAL A 84 1.95 -12.53 -8.54
N ALA A 85 2.03 -12.06 -7.29
CA ALA A 85 0.87 -11.54 -6.58
C ALA A 85 0.28 -10.30 -7.27
N GLY A 86 1.13 -9.41 -7.81
CA GLY A 86 0.72 -8.27 -8.60
C GLY A 86 0.02 -8.67 -9.89
N GLY A 87 0.55 -9.64 -10.63
CA GLY A 87 -0.08 -10.17 -11.83
C GLY A 87 -1.43 -10.84 -11.55
N LEU A 88 -1.52 -11.63 -10.46
CA LEU A 88 -2.76 -12.30 -10.05
C LEU A 88 -3.85 -11.32 -9.58
N THR A 89 -3.45 -10.25 -8.88
CA THR A 89 -4.38 -9.24 -8.35
C THR A 89 -4.63 -8.08 -9.32
N GLY A 90 -3.91 -8.01 -10.45
CA GLY A 90 -3.91 -6.87 -11.36
C GLY A 90 -3.27 -5.60 -10.78
N CYS A 91 -2.47 -5.73 -9.71
CA CYS A 91 -1.82 -4.61 -9.05
C CYS A 91 -0.45 -4.30 -9.70
N GLY A 92 -0.46 -3.46 -10.74
CA GLY A 92 0.76 -3.06 -11.46
C GLY A 92 1.85 -2.48 -10.55
N GLY A 93 1.47 -1.72 -9.51
CA GLY A 93 2.44 -1.18 -8.54
C GLY A 93 3.12 -2.23 -7.66
N MET A 94 2.57 -3.44 -7.55
CA MET A 94 3.24 -4.56 -6.90
C MET A 94 4.25 -5.23 -7.84
N GLN A 95 3.94 -5.31 -9.14
CA GLN A 95 4.86 -5.82 -10.16
C GLN A 95 6.06 -4.88 -10.35
N GLU A 96 5.83 -3.57 -10.33
CA GLU A 96 6.89 -2.57 -10.42
C GLU A 96 7.91 -2.71 -9.27
N ARG A 97 7.43 -2.75 -8.02
CA ARG A 97 8.26 -3.04 -6.84
C ARG A 97 8.96 -4.38 -6.93
N GLY A 98 8.25 -5.40 -7.42
CA GLY A 98 8.81 -6.74 -7.57
C GLY A 98 10.01 -6.74 -8.50
N SER A 99 9.86 -6.08 -9.64
CA SER A 99 10.90 -5.90 -10.65
C SER A 99 12.07 -5.07 -10.15
N GLU A 100 11.81 -4.01 -9.37
CA GLU A 100 12.86 -3.20 -8.74
C GLU A 100 13.71 -4.02 -7.75
N LYS A 101 13.06 -4.80 -6.87
CA LYS A 101 13.77 -5.69 -5.94
C LYS A 101 14.61 -6.74 -6.66
N GLU A 102 14.11 -7.30 -7.77
CA GLU A 102 14.87 -8.24 -8.59
C GLU A 102 16.10 -7.57 -9.22
N LYS A 103 15.98 -6.35 -9.76
CA LYS A 103 17.12 -5.59 -10.28
C LYS A 103 18.18 -5.31 -9.22
N VAL A 104 17.78 -4.87 -8.04
CA VAL A 104 18.72 -4.60 -6.94
C VAL A 104 19.38 -5.90 -6.44
N ALA A 105 18.64 -7.01 -6.40
CA ALA A 105 19.19 -8.32 -6.07
C ALA A 105 20.24 -8.79 -7.10
N GLU A 106 19.94 -8.60 -8.39
CA GLU A 106 20.86 -8.92 -9.49
C GLU A 106 22.15 -8.10 -9.38
N GLN A 107 22.04 -6.77 -9.23
CA GLN A 107 23.17 -5.87 -9.04
C GLN A 107 24.08 -6.33 -7.88
N LYS A 108 23.49 -6.60 -6.71
CA LYS A 108 24.23 -7.09 -5.53
C LYS A 108 24.93 -8.43 -5.78
N THR A 109 24.32 -9.31 -6.57
CA THR A 109 24.88 -10.62 -6.90
C THR A 109 26.06 -10.48 -7.87
N THR A 110 25.99 -9.57 -8.85
CA THR A 110 27.10 -9.27 -9.78
C THR A 110 28.24 -8.49 -9.14
N GLU A 111 27.97 -7.65 -8.14
CA GLU A 111 28.98 -6.80 -7.49
C GLU A 111 29.73 -7.50 -6.34
N GLY A 112 29.36 -8.73 -5.97
CA GLY A 112 30.12 -9.55 -5.02
C GLY A 112 30.12 -9.04 -3.57
N TRP A 113 29.03 -8.41 -3.12
CA TRP A 113 28.81 -7.98 -1.74
C TRP A 113 28.06 -9.03 -0.90
#